data_AF-A0A929K4E8-F1
#
_entry.id   AF-A0A929K4E8-F1
#
_cell.length_a   1.000
_cell.length_b   1.000
_cell.length_c   1.000
_cell.angle_alpha   90.00
_cell.angle_beta   90.00
_cell.angle_gamma   90.00
#
_symmetry.space_group_name_H-M   'P 1'
#
loop_
_entity.id
_entity.type
_entity.pdbx_description
1 polymer ?
#
loop_
_entity_poly.entity_id
_entity_poly.type
_entity_poly.pdbx_seq_one_letter_code
_entity_poly.pdbx_strand_id
1 'polypeptide(L)'
;GFKDVRKVLERASARQTAMRVAIGSVASSLLEEFNIEIYSYVLRIGQVKARRICSFNREVKEEINKSPVYCVDGIASIGMCREIDRAREKGDTLGGVFEVVISGVPIGLGSYVKWDRRLDARLASALMSIPGVKAVEIGEGIEASEKKGSDVHDEIFIQDKPNSNSSRYYRKTNRAGGIEGGVANGEEVVIRAYLKPIPTLINPLHSIDFAIKKETKAIYQRSDICVVPAVSVVGEAVAAWEIAVTFLEKFGGDSLVEIKENYENYKELLRKK
;
A
#
# COMPACT_ATOMS: atom_id res chain seq x y z
N GLY A 1 1.20 -21.30 24.69
CA GLY A 1 2.16 -21.42 25.81
C GLY A 1 3.42 -22.14 25.39
N PHE A 2 4.21 -21.55 24.49
CA PHE A 2 5.52 -22.10 24.14
C PHE A 2 6.55 -21.72 25.20
N LYS A 3 7.49 -22.63 25.49
CA LYS A 3 8.64 -22.37 26.35
C LYS A 3 9.86 -21.82 25.58
N ASP A 4 9.84 -21.92 24.25
CA ASP A 4 10.87 -21.41 23.36
C ASP A 4 10.26 -20.44 22.35
N VAL A 5 10.75 -19.21 22.34
CA VAL A 5 10.31 -18.12 21.46
C VAL A 5 10.68 -18.35 19.99
N ARG A 6 11.64 -19.25 19.70
CA ARG A 6 12.02 -19.61 18.33
C ARG A 6 10.84 -20.06 17.49
N LYS A 7 9.95 -20.86 18.09
CA LYS A 7 8.73 -21.35 17.41
C LYS A 7 7.82 -20.22 16.93
N VAL A 8 7.83 -19.09 17.64
CA VAL A 8 7.06 -17.89 17.25
C VAL A 8 7.84 -17.07 16.24
N LEU A 9 9.10 -16.74 16.51
CA LEU A 9 9.88 -15.82 15.67
C LEU A 9 10.08 -16.36 14.25
N GLU A 10 10.24 -17.68 14.07
CA GLU A 10 10.44 -18.28 12.74
C GLU A 10 9.23 -18.03 11.82
N ARG A 11 8.01 -18.09 12.37
CA ARG A 11 6.79 -17.85 11.56
C ARG A 11 6.36 -16.39 11.54
N ALA A 12 6.54 -15.67 12.65
CA ALA A 12 6.21 -14.25 12.75
C ALA A 12 7.18 -13.36 11.94
N SER A 13 8.37 -13.89 11.61
CA SER A 13 9.38 -13.21 10.80
C SER A 13 8.78 -12.70 9.48
N ALA A 14 9.21 -11.50 9.09
CA ALA A 14 8.87 -10.94 7.79
C ALA A 14 9.40 -11.78 6.61
N ARG A 15 10.21 -12.83 6.82
CA ARG A 15 10.60 -13.74 5.75
C ARG A 15 9.39 -14.33 5.00
N GLN A 16 8.24 -14.50 5.67
CA GLN A 16 7.01 -14.96 5.02
C GLN A 16 6.46 -13.99 3.94
N THR A 17 6.86 -12.71 3.94
CA THR A 17 6.40 -11.75 2.92
C THR A 17 6.97 -12.07 1.54
N ALA A 18 8.06 -12.84 1.43
CA ALA A 18 8.57 -13.33 0.16
C ALA A 18 7.50 -14.12 -0.61
N MET A 19 6.73 -14.98 0.08
CA MET A 19 5.63 -15.70 -0.54
C MET A 19 4.44 -14.79 -0.87
N ARG A 20 4.20 -13.74 -0.07
CA ARG A 20 3.16 -12.74 -0.38
C ARG A 20 3.50 -11.99 -1.67
N VAL A 21 4.77 -11.67 -1.90
CA VAL A 21 5.25 -11.07 -3.15
C VAL A 21 5.10 -12.05 -4.33
N ALA A 22 5.50 -13.31 -4.17
CA ALA A 22 5.36 -14.31 -5.22
C ALA A 22 3.90 -14.59 -5.61
N ILE A 23 2.97 -14.59 -4.66
CA ILE A 23 1.54 -14.75 -4.93
C ILE A 23 0.96 -13.45 -5.51
N GLY A 24 1.38 -12.29 -4.98
CA GLY A 24 0.96 -10.99 -5.48
C GLY A 24 1.40 -10.74 -6.92
N SER A 25 2.53 -11.29 -7.39
CA SER A 25 2.91 -11.17 -8.80
C SER A 25 1.94 -11.89 -9.74
N VAL A 26 1.34 -13.01 -9.31
CA VAL A 26 0.28 -13.67 -10.09
C VAL A 26 -0.96 -12.78 -10.17
N ALA A 27 -1.33 -12.15 -9.04
CA ALA A 27 -2.43 -11.19 -9.02
C ALA A 27 -2.14 -9.96 -9.91
N SER A 28 -0.93 -9.41 -9.87
CA SER A 28 -0.50 -8.31 -10.74
C SER A 28 -0.59 -8.71 -12.21
N SER A 29 -0.09 -9.89 -12.60
CA SER A 29 -0.19 -10.35 -13.99
C SER A 29 -1.64 -10.50 -14.47
N LEU A 30 -2.56 -10.95 -13.61
CA LEU A 30 -3.99 -10.95 -13.95
C LEU A 30 -4.51 -9.52 -14.16
N LEU A 31 -4.17 -8.60 -13.27
CA LEU A 31 -4.64 -7.21 -13.29
C LEU A 31 -4.08 -6.39 -14.47
N GLU A 32 -2.86 -6.69 -14.91
CA GLU A 32 -2.21 -6.09 -16.08
C GLU A 32 -3.03 -6.33 -17.36
N GLU A 33 -3.69 -7.48 -17.50
CA GLU A 33 -4.60 -7.79 -18.63
C GLU A 33 -5.81 -6.84 -18.72
N PHE A 34 -6.08 -6.08 -17.65
CA PHE A 34 -7.16 -5.10 -17.54
C PHE A 34 -6.65 -3.66 -17.44
N ASN A 35 -5.36 -3.43 -17.69
CA ASN A 35 -4.69 -2.13 -17.53
C ASN A 35 -4.76 -1.57 -16.10
N ILE A 36 -4.81 -2.45 -15.10
CA ILE A 36 -4.69 -2.07 -13.69
C ILE A 36 -3.22 -2.18 -13.30
N GLU A 37 -2.58 -1.04 -13.04
CA GLU A 37 -1.17 -0.99 -12.65
C GLU A 37 -1.05 -0.63 -11.17
N ILE A 38 -0.12 -1.31 -10.48
CA ILE A 38 0.17 -1.08 -9.06
C ILE A 38 1.63 -0.67 -8.91
N TYR A 39 1.85 0.28 -8.02
CA TYR A 39 3.17 0.79 -7.69
C TYR A 39 3.18 1.38 -6.29
N SER A 40 4.38 1.48 -5.73
CA SER A 40 4.62 2.12 -4.45
C SER A 40 5.85 2.99 -4.47
N TYR A 41 5.91 3.93 -3.53
CA TYR A 41 7.10 4.73 -3.29
C TYR A 41 7.16 5.16 -1.82
N VAL A 42 8.37 5.42 -1.36
CA VAL A 42 8.64 5.82 0.01
C VAL A 42 8.45 7.32 0.17
N LEU A 43 7.61 7.71 1.12
CA LEU A 43 7.32 9.10 1.48
C LEU A 43 8.14 9.59 2.66
N ARG A 44 8.58 8.68 3.54
CA ARG A 44 9.31 9.05 4.76
C ARG A 44 10.17 7.90 5.25
N ILE A 45 11.39 8.21 5.69
CA ILE A 45 12.22 7.35 6.54
C ILE A 45 12.73 8.19 7.71
N GLY A 46 12.51 7.71 8.94
CA GLY A 46 12.85 8.48 10.13
C GLY A 46 12.16 9.85 10.13
N GLN A 47 12.93 10.93 10.24
CA GLN A 47 12.41 12.30 10.20
C GLN A 47 12.39 12.94 8.81
N VAL A 48 12.97 12.28 7.79
CA VAL A 48 13.09 12.84 6.44
C VAL A 48 11.81 12.53 5.65
N LYS A 49 11.08 13.57 5.25
CA LYS A 49 9.83 13.50 4.47
C LYS A 49 10.07 13.96 3.03
N ALA A 50 9.59 13.18 2.08
CA ALA A 50 9.59 13.52 0.66
C ALA A 50 8.41 14.43 0.28
N ARG A 51 8.57 15.20 -0.78
CA ARG A 51 7.42 15.82 -1.46
C ARG A 51 6.59 14.72 -2.13
N ARG A 52 5.27 14.73 -1.88
CA ARG A 52 4.33 13.85 -2.55
C ARG A 52 4.17 14.26 -4.02
N ILE A 53 4.08 13.27 -4.90
CA ILE A 53 3.76 13.48 -6.32
C ILE A 53 2.25 13.39 -6.53
N CYS A 54 1.72 14.17 -7.47
CA CYS A 54 0.27 14.25 -7.74
C CYS A 54 -0.17 13.48 -8.98
N SER A 55 0.77 12.99 -9.78
CA SER A 55 0.50 12.23 -10.99
C SER A 55 1.57 11.17 -11.16
N PHE A 56 1.15 9.96 -11.47
CA PHE A 56 2.07 8.88 -11.76
C PHE A 56 2.01 8.50 -13.23
N ASN A 57 3.15 8.07 -13.75
CA ASN A 57 3.27 7.46 -15.06
C ASN A 57 4.41 6.42 -15.02
N ARG A 58 4.61 5.71 -16.13
CA ARG A 58 5.68 4.70 -16.24
C ARG A 58 7.07 5.28 -16.01
N GLU A 59 7.33 6.52 -16.44
CA GLU A 59 8.63 7.19 -16.22
C GLU A 59 8.89 7.40 -14.74
N VAL A 60 7.89 7.82 -13.97
CA VAL A 60 7.97 7.97 -12.51
C VAL A 60 8.25 6.61 -11.84
N LYS A 61 7.66 5.52 -12.35
CA LYS A 61 7.96 4.16 -11.86
C LYS A 61 9.43 3.81 -12.04
N GLU A 62 10.01 4.12 -13.20
CA GLU A 62 11.42 3.90 -13.48
C GLU A 62 12.33 4.74 -12.58
N GLU A 63 11.97 6.00 -12.32
CA GLU A 63 12.73 6.86 -11.40
C GLU A 63 12.70 6.35 -9.95
N ILE A 64 11.56 5.84 -9.49
CA ILE A 64 11.47 5.19 -8.16
C ILE A 64 12.45 4.02 -8.07
N ASN A 65 12.52 3.18 -9.10
CA ASN A 65 13.39 2.00 -9.11
C ASN A 65 14.89 2.35 -9.16
N LYS A 66 15.25 3.55 -9.63
CA LYS A 66 16.64 4.06 -9.59
C LYS A 66 17.05 4.55 -8.19
N SER A 67 16.07 4.86 -7.35
CA SER A 67 16.31 5.38 -6.00
C SER A 67 16.68 4.24 -5.03
N PRO A 68 17.77 4.35 -4.25
CA PRO A 68 18.19 3.31 -3.30
C PRO A 68 17.17 3.07 -2.18
N VAL A 69 16.28 4.04 -1.95
CA VAL A 69 15.20 3.98 -0.96
C VAL A 69 13.82 4.09 -1.58
N TYR A 70 13.69 3.88 -2.90
CA TYR A 70 12.40 3.90 -3.62
C TYR A 70 11.63 5.22 -3.42
N CYS A 71 12.36 6.33 -3.29
CA CYS A 71 11.82 7.68 -3.13
C CYS A 71 12.05 8.48 -4.41
N VAL A 72 10.98 9.02 -4.99
CA VAL A 72 11.00 9.82 -6.23
C VAL A 72 11.64 11.21 -6.04
N ASP A 73 11.51 11.80 -4.84
CA ASP A 73 12.16 13.06 -4.49
C ASP A 73 13.65 12.79 -4.23
N GLY A 74 14.51 13.18 -5.18
CA GLY A 74 15.95 12.94 -5.11
C GLY A 74 16.63 13.60 -3.90
N ILE A 75 16.16 14.79 -3.48
CA ILE A 75 16.70 15.48 -2.31
C ILE A 75 16.34 14.69 -1.04
N ALA A 76 15.06 14.29 -0.93
CA ALA A 76 14.62 13.48 0.19
C ALA A 76 15.28 12.10 0.20
N SER A 77 15.49 11.47 -0.96
CA SER A 77 16.18 10.18 -1.09
C SER A 77 17.59 10.22 -0.51
N ILE A 78 18.39 11.25 -0.85
CA ILE A 78 19.72 11.48 -0.25
C ILE A 78 19.62 11.69 1.26
N GLY A 79 18.64 12.51 1.71
CA GLY A 79 18.39 12.75 3.12
C GLY A 79 18.05 11.47 3.89
N MET A 80 17.18 10.62 3.33
CA MET A 80 16.78 9.34 3.91
C MET A 80 17.98 8.38 4.01
N CYS A 81 18.84 8.30 3.00
CA CYS A 81 20.06 7.50 3.06
C CYS A 81 20.97 7.95 4.20
N ARG A 82 21.21 9.26 4.33
CA ARG A 82 22.01 9.82 5.43
C ARG A 82 21.41 9.53 6.80
N GLU A 83 20.09 9.56 6.91
CA GLU A 83 19.40 9.24 8.17
C GLU A 83 19.56 7.75 8.53
N ILE A 84 19.49 6.85 7.54
CA ILE A 84 19.78 5.42 7.73
C ILE A 84 21.22 5.22 8.21
N ASP A 85 22.20 5.89 7.60
CA ASP A 85 23.60 5.75 8.00
C ASP A 85 23.84 6.28 9.44
N ARG A 86 23.22 7.40 9.81
CA ARG A 86 23.27 7.91 11.19
C ARG A 86 22.62 6.95 12.19
N ALA A 87 21.50 6.34 11.85
CA ALA A 87 20.87 5.34 12.70
C ALA A 87 21.76 4.11 12.87
N ARG A 88 22.41 3.66 11.79
CA ARG A 88 23.41 2.58 11.82
C ARG A 88 24.55 2.89 12.78
N GLU A 89 25.16 4.08 12.66
CA GLU A 89 26.25 4.52 13.54
C GLU A 89 25.85 4.53 15.02
N LYS A 90 24.58 4.85 15.30
CA LYS A 90 24.01 4.86 16.65
C LYS A 90 23.52 3.48 17.13
N GLY A 91 23.61 2.44 16.30
CA GLY A 91 23.09 1.11 16.62
C GLY A 91 21.56 1.06 16.75
N ASP A 92 20.86 1.98 16.07
CA ASP A 92 19.40 2.14 16.09
C ASP A 92 18.76 1.72 14.75
N THR A 93 17.43 1.72 14.69
CA THR A 93 16.65 1.33 13.51
C THR A 93 15.60 2.38 13.18
N LEU A 94 15.15 2.40 11.93
CA LEU A 94 14.19 3.38 11.44
C LEU A 94 12.94 2.72 10.87
N GLY A 95 11.82 3.37 11.11
CA GLY A 95 10.56 3.15 10.43
C GLY A 95 10.33 4.21 9.34
N GLY A 96 9.11 4.27 8.84
CA GLY A 96 8.78 5.20 7.77
C GLY A 96 7.37 5.03 7.24
N VAL A 97 7.12 5.66 6.09
CA VAL A 97 5.83 5.67 5.40
C VAL A 97 6.07 5.41 3.92
N PHE A 98 5.26 4.54 3.34
CA PHE A 98 5.18 4.37 1.90
C PHE A 98 3.73 4.56 1.43
N GLU A 99 3.58 4.97 0.18
CA GLU A 99 2.30 5.09 -0.51
C GLU A 99 2.23 4.00 -1.58
N VAL A 100 1.11 3.28 -1.63
CA VAL A 100 0.72 2.40 -2.71
C VAL A 100 -0.35 3.11 -3.50
N VAL A 101 -0.22 3.10 -4.81
CA VAL A 101 -1.22 3.63 -5.72
C VAL A 101 -1.56 2.58 -6.76
N ILE A 102 -2.84 2.53 -7.10
CA ILE A 102 -3.43 1.54 -7.99
C ILE A 102 -4.20 2.34 -9.04
N SER A 103 -3.72 2.32 -10.28
CA SER A 103 -4.35 3.00 -11.41
C SER A 103 -5.23 2.02 -12.20
N GLY A 104 -6.13 2.56 -13.02
CA GLY A 104 -7.01 1.75 -13.88
C GLY A 104 -8.11 0.97 -13.15
N VAL A 105 -8.27 1.17 -11.84
CA VAL A 105 -9.29 0.49 -11.02
C VAL A 105 -10.69 0.85 -11.56
N PRO A 106 -11.49 -0.13 -12.04
CA PRO A 106 -12.82 0.17 -12.54
C PRO A 106 -13.74 0.65 -11.42
N ILE A 107 -14.60 1.61 -11.77
CA ILE A 107 -15.68 2.09 -10.92
C ILE A 107 -16.49 0.89 -10.41
N GLY A 108 -16.86 0.88 -9.14
CA GLY A 108 -17.77 -0.13 -8.61
C GLY A 108 -17.10 -1.40 -8.07
N LEU A 109 -15.77 -1.41 -7.87
CA LEU A 109 -15.08 -2.44 -7.08
C LEU A 109 -15.27 -2.23 -5.58
N GLY A 110 -15.46 -3.31 -4.82
CA GLY A 110 -15.90 -3.25 -3.42
C GLY A 110 -17.41 -3.03 -3.28
N SER A 111 -17.90 -2.95 -2.05
CA SER A 111 -19.32 -2.79 -1.76
C SER A 111 -19.58 -2.06 -0.44
N TYR A 112 -20.57 -1.16 -0.45
CA TYR A 112 -21.10 -0.53 0.77
C TYR A 112 -22.10 -1.40 1.53
N VAL A 113 -22.53 -2.53 0.95
CA VAL A 113 -23.64 -3.36 1.48
C VAL A 113 -23.25 -4.05 2.79
N LYS A 114 -21.98 -4.42 2.96
CA LYS A 114 -21.45 -4.97 4.20
C LYS A 114 -20.10 -4.35 4.53
N TRP A 115 -19.86 -4.13 5.82
CA TRP A 115 -18.67 -3.46 6.33
C TRP A 115 -17.36 -4.14 5.93
N ASP A 116 -17.35 -5.47 5.84
CA ASP A 116 -16.20 -6.31 5.46
C ASP A 116 -15.95 -6.35 3.94
N ARG A 117 -16.93 -5.92 3.14
CA ARG A 117 -16.82 -5.84 1.66
C ARG A 117 -16.41 -4.46 1.17
N ARG A 118 -16.26 -3.49 2.06
CA ARG A 118 -15.78 -2.16 1.71
C ARG A 118 -14.31 -2.23 1.29
N LEU A 119 -13.99 -1.66 0.13
CA LEU A 119 -12.67 -1.78 -0.49
C LEU A 119 -11.55 -1.20 0.38
N ASP A 120 -11.81 -0.05 1.00
CA ASP A 120 -10.93 0.60 1.97
C ASP A 120 -10.64 -0.29 3.18
N ALA A 121 -11.67 -0.94 3.75
CA ALA A 121 -11.51 -1.86 4.88
C ALA A 121 -10.66 -3.08 4.51
N ARG A 122 -10.88 -3.65 3.32
CA ARG A 122 -10.13 -4.82 2.82
C ARG A 122 -8.67 -4.47 2.55
N LEU A 123 -8.42 -3.38 1.85
CA LEU A 123 -7.06 -2.90 1.58
C LEU A 123 -6.35 -2.49 2.87
N ALA A 124 -7.01 -1.79 3.79
CA ALA A 124 -6.46 -1.46 5.10
C ALA A 124 -6.06 -2.71 5.89
N SER A 125 -6.92 -3.75 5.89
CA SER A 125 -6.61 -5.04 6.51
C SER A 125 -5.39 -5.71 5.86
N ALA A 126 -5.35 -5.76 4.52
CA ALA A 126 -4.25 -6.35 3.76
C ALA A 126 -2.91 -5.67 4.08
N LEU A 127 -2.87 -4.34 4.11
CA LEU A 127 -1.66 -3.57 4.43
C LEU A 127 -1.30 -3.65 5.92
N MET A 128 -2.28 -3.53 6.82
CA MET A 128 -2.05 -3.62 8.27
C MET A 128 -1.53 -5.00 8.69
N SER A 129 -1.86 -6.06 7.94
CA SER A 129 -1.35 -7.41 8.20
C SER A 129 0.14 -7.58 7.89
N ILE A 130 0.79 -6.61 7.23
CA ILE A 130 2.22 -6.68 6.94
C ILE A 130 3.02 -6.51 8.24
N PRO A 131 3.99 -7.40 8.54
CA PRO A 131 4.79 -7.28 9.76
C PRO A 131 5.45 -5.90 9.90
N GLY A 132 5.15 -5.22 11.01
CA GLY A 132 5.68 -3.89 11.33
C GLY A 132 4.78 -2.73 10.93
N VAL A 133 3.75 -2.93 10.09
CA VAL A 133 2.78 -1.87 9.81
C VAL A 133 1.91 -1.64 11.05
N LYS A 134 1.72 -0.36 11.41
CA LYS A 134 0.99 0.06 12.62
C LYS A 134 -0.16 1.02 12.35
N ALA A 135 -0.18 1.66 11.20
CA ALA A 135 -1.31 2.47 10.73
C ALA A 135 -1.43 2.36 9.21
N VAL A 136 -2.65 2.52 8.71
CA VAL A 136 -2.96 2.61 7.28
C VAL A 136 -3.97 3.74 7.11
N GLU A 137 -3.83 4.51 6.05
CA GLU A 137 -4.78 5.54 5.67
C GLU A 137 -5.09 5.53 4.17
N ILE A 138 -6.27 6.02 3.80
CA ILE A 138 -6.77 6.09 2.42
C ILE A 138 -6.84 7.55 2.01
N GLY A 139 -6.39 7.89 0.80
CA GLY A 139 -6.45 9.25 0.28
C GLY A 139 -5.70 10.25 1.15
N GLU A 140 -6.33 11.33 1.59
CA GLU A 140 -5.78 12.30 2.55
C GLU A 140 -5.86 11.82 4.01
N GLY A 141 -6.69 10.82 4.33
CA GLY A 141 -6.63 10.10 5.60
C GLY A 141 -6.63 10.99 6.84
N ILE A 142 -5.50 11.02 7.56
CA ILE A 142 -5.28 11.85 8.75
C ILE A 142 -5.51 13.33 8.43
N GLU A 143 -5.00 13.84 7.31
CA GLU A 143 -5.13 15.25 6.92
C GLU A 143 -6.61 15.63 6.68
N ALA A 144 -7.41 14.72 6.13
CA ALA A 144 -8.84 14.93 5.95
C ALA A 144 -9.59 15.04 7.28
N SER A 145 -9.14 14.35 8.33
CA SER A 145 -9.79 14.36 9.66
C SER A 145 -9.69 15.70 10.39
N GLU A 146 -8.76 16.57 9.96
CA GLU A 146 -8.50 17.89 10.54
C GLU A 146 -9.23 19.02 9.79
N LYS A 147 -9.86 18.71 8.65
CA LYS A 147 -10.47 19.67 7.71
C LYS A 147 -11.99 19.65 7.77
N LYS A 148 -12.62 20.69 7.22
CA LYS A 148 -14.08 20.76 7.04
C LYS A 148 -14.51 19.94 5.83
N GLY A 149 -15.75 19.45 5.83
CA GLY A 149 -16.30 18.67 4.70
C GLY A 149 -16.20 19.39 3.34
N SER A 150 -16.29 20.73 3.31
CA SER A 150 -16.09 21.54 2.10
C SER A 150 -14.70 21.39 1.48
N ASP A 151 -13.70 21.01 2.27
CA ASP A 151 -12.30 20.96 1.88
C ASP A 151 -11.79 19.53 1.69
N VAL A 152 -12.61 18.53 2.01
CA VAL A 152 -12.24 17.10 2.05
C VAL A 152 -12.84 16.31 0.89
N HIS A 153 -14.07 16.62 0.49
CA HIS A 153 -14.74 15.84 -0.54
C HIS A 153 -14.26 16.23 -1.94
N ASP A 154 -14.36 15.27 -2.85
CA ASP A 154 -14.03 15.46 -4.26
C ASP A 154 -15.29 15.78 -5.05
N GLU A 155 -15.37 17.00 -5.58
CA GLU A 155 -16.51 17.45 -6.38
C GLU A 155 -16.57 16.71 -7.73
N ILE A 156 -17.79 16.38 -8.17
CA ILE A 156 -18.05 15.66 -9.42
C ILE A 156 -18.49 16.66 -10.50
N PHE A 157 -17.82 16.61 -11.64
CA PHE A 157 -18.09 17.43 -12.81
C PHE A 157 -18.46 16.55 -14.01
N ILE A 158 -19.09 17.15 -15.02
CA ILE A 158 -19.51 16.48 -16.26
C ILE A 158 -18.65 16.98 -17.42
N GLN A 159 -18.18 16.06 -18.27
CA GLN A 159 -17.50 16.40 -19.52
C GLN A 159 -18.53 16.76 -20.60
N ASP A 160 -18.35 17.89 -21.29
CA ASP A 160 -19.24 18.33 -22.37
C ASP A 160 -19.19 17.40 -23.60
N LYS A 161 -18.02 16.80 -23.86
CA LYS A 161 -17.78 15.83 -24.94
C LYS A 161 -16.89 14.69 -24.43
N PRO A 162 -17.45 13.65 -23.80
CA PRO A 162 -16.66 12.50 -23.41
C PRO A 162 -16.10 11.80 -24.67
N ASN A 163 -14.82 11.45 -24.65
CA ASN A 163 -14.24 10.58 -25.66
C ASN A 163 -14.80 9.16 -25.45
N SER A 164 -14.79 8.30 -26.47
CA SER A 164 -15.27 6.89 -26.35
C SER A 164 -14.59 6.09 -25.23
N ASN A 165 -13.42 6.55 -24.76
CA ASN A 165 -12.62 5.94 -23.72
C ASN A 165 -12.59 6.71 -22.39
N SER A 166 -13.34 7.81 -22.23
CA SER A 166 -13.41 8.57 -20.97
C SER A 166 -14.79 8.47 -20.30
N SER A 167 -14.78 8.46 -18.95
CA SER A 167 -16.01 8.61 -18.17
C SER A 167 -16.65 9.97 -18.44
N ARG A 168 -17.98 10.01 -18.51
CA ARG A 168 -18.76 11.26 -18.57
C ARG A 168 -18.54 12.13 -17.31
N TYR A 169 -18.27 11.50 -16.18
CA TYR A 169 -18.06 12.14 -14.90
C TYR A 169 -16.58 12.13 -14.53
N TYR A 170 -16.08 13.23 -13.96
CA TYR A 170 -14.70 13.35 -13.49
C TYR A 170 -14.61 14.15 -12.20
N ARG A 171 -13.51 13.98 -11.47
CA ARG A 171 -13.16 14.81 -10.31
C ARG A 171 -11.95 15.68 -10.63
N LYS A 172 -11.83 16.83 -9.97
CA LYS A 172 -10.64 17.69 -10.06
C LYS A 172 -9.57 17.34 -9.03
N THR A 173 -9.96 16.60 -8.00
CA THR A 173 -9.13 16.19 -6.87
C THR A 173 -9.38 14.72 -6.56
N ASN A 174 -8.44 14.09 -5.86
CA ASN A 174 -8.55 12.71 -5.40
C ASN A 174 -8.18 12.62 -3.91
N ARG A 175 -8.89 13.40 -3.08
CA ARG A 175 -8.71 13.46 -1.63
C ARG A 175 -9.24 12.20 -0.95
N ALA A 176 -10.28 11.59 -1.51
CA ALA A 176 -10.82 10.31 -1.07
C ALA A 176 -9.90 9.11 -1.39
N GLY A 177 -8.88 9.30 -2.23
CA GLY A 177 -7.95 8.22 -2.61
C GLY A 177 -8.63 7.11 -3.38
N GLY A 178 -9.51 7.47 -4.32
CA GLY A 178 -10.18 6.56 -5.26
C GLY A 178 -11.34 5.77 -4.68
N ILE A 179 -11.69 5.96 -3.40
CA ILE A 179 -12.70 5.15 -2.71
C ILE A 179 -13.75 6.04 -2.04
N GLU A 180 -15.01 5.87 -2.40
CA GLU A 180 -16.17 6.53 -1.79
C GLU A 180 -17.17 5.49 -1.31
N GLY A 181 -17.60 5.58 -0.04
CA GLY A 181 -18.54 4.62 0.54
C GLY A 181 -18.02 3.18 0.59
N GLY A 182 -16.70 2.96 0.49
CA GLY A 182 -16.12 1.62 0.38
C GLY A 182 -16.16 1.03 -1.03
N VAL A 183 -16.36 1.87 -2.06
CA VAL A 183 -16.42 1.48 -3.47
C VAL A 183 -15.46 2.33 -4.30
N ALA A 184 -14.75 1.70 -5.24
CA ALA A 184 -13.88 2.42 -6.17
C ALA A 184 -14.67 3.41 -7.03
N ASN A 185 -14.20 4.65 -7.09
CA ASN A 185 -14.92 5.76 -7.73
C ASN A 185 -14.39 6.12 -9.14
N GLY A 186 -13.37 5.40 -9.61
CA GLY A 186 -12.73 5.54 -10.92
C GLY A 186 -11.43 6.36 -10.92
N GLU A 187 -11.15 7.10 -9.85
CA GLU A 187 -9.84 7.73 -9.64
C GLU A 187 -8.81 6.68 -9.17
N GLU A 188 -7.53 7.05 -9.13
CA GLU A 188 -6.47 6.20 -8.57
C GLU A 188 -6.78 5.85 -7.11
N VAL A 189 -6.69 4.56 -6.75
CA VAL A 189 -6.80 4.15 -5.35
C VAL A 189 -5.47 4.45 -4.68
N VAL A 190 -5.49 5.27 -3.63
CA VAL A 190 -4.28 5.72 -2.93
C VAL A 190 -4.33 5.32 -1.46
N ILE A 191 -3.31 4.59 -1.02
CA ILE A 191 -3.23 4.04 0.34
C ILE A 191 -1.83 4.27 0.90
N ARG A 192 -1.72 4.73 2.14
CA ARG A 192 -0.43 4.89 2.83
C ARG A 192 -0.35 3.96 4.02
N ALA A 193 0.82 3.37 4.24
CA ALA A 193 1.08 2.50 5.39
C ALA A 193 2.27 2.98 6.20
N TYR A 194 2.12 2.94 7.53
CA TYR A 194 3.08 3.45 8.49
C TYR A 194 3.80 2.29 9.16
N LEU A 195 5.08 2.16 8.85
CA LEU A 195 5.94 1.10 9.34
C LEU A 195 6.70 1.57 10.58
N LYS A 196 6.57 0.84 11.69
CA LYS A 196 7.43 1.08 12.85
C LYS A 196 8.88 0.63 12.58
N PRO A 197 9.87 1.13 13.33
CA PRO A 197 11.21 0.55 13.32
C PRO A 197 11.21 -0.94 13.65
N ILE A 198 12.18 -1.66 13.08
CA ILE A 198 12.38 -3.09 13.35
C ILE A 198 12.79 -3.29 14.81
N PRO A 199 12.30 -4.35 15.48
CA PRO A 199 12.35 -4.42 16.95
C PRO A 199 13.71 -4.82 17.53
N THR A 200 14.64 -5.34 16.72
CA THR A 200 15.96 -5.78 17.19
C THR A 200 17.00 -4.73 16.86
N LEU A 201 17.60 -4.16 17.92
CA LEU A 201 18.62 -3.12 17.82
C LEU A 201 19.98 -3.70 18.17
N ILE A 202 21.04 -3.14 17.58
CA ILE A 202 22.43 -3.45 17.96
C ILE A 202 22.66 -3.09 19.43
N ASN A 203 22.03 -2.00 19.89
CA ASN A 203 21.91 -1.64 21.30
C ASN A 203 20.62 -2.24 21.88
N PRO A 204 20.68 -3.44 22.49
CA PRO A 204 19.47 -4.18 22.82
C PRO A 204 18.67 -3.53 23.96
N LEU A 205 17.35 -3.61 23.83
CA LEU A 205 16.42 -3.18 24.88
C LEU A 205 16.44 -4.14 26.07
N HIS A 206 15.96 -3.65 27.21
CA HIS A 206 15.71 -4.51 28.37
C HIS A 206 14.62 -5.53 28.06
N SER A 207 14.81 -6.74 28.55
CA SER A 207 13.88 -7.86 28.41
C SER A 207 13.95 -8.75 29.66
N ILE A 208 13.23 -9.87 29.64
CA ILE A 208 13.20 -10.84 30.73
C ILE A 208 13.46 -12.22 30.16
N ASP A 209 14.34 -12.98 30.81
CA ASP A 209 14.46 -14.41 30.58
C ASP A 209 13.29 -15.12 31.26
N PHE A 210 12.38 -15.68 30.47
CA PHE A 210 11.18 -16.33 30.99
C PHE A 210 11.44 -17.61 31.79
N ALA A 211 12.58 -18.29 31.58
CA ALA A 211 12.90 -19.53 32.29
C ALA A 211 13.31 -19.25 33.74
N ILE A 212 14.16 -18.23 33.94
CA ILE A 212 14.68 -17.87 35.27
C ILE A 212 14.01 -16.64 35.88
N LYS A 213 13.12 -15.95 35.14
CA LYS A 213 12.40 -14.74 35.54
C LYS A 213 13.32 -13.59 35.98
N LYS A 214 14.45 -13.43 35.31
CA LYS A 214 15.42 -12.35 35.57
C LYS A 214 15.52 -11.41 34.38
N GLU A 215 15.88 -10.16 34.67
CA GLU A 215 16.19 -9.17 33.64
C GLU A 215 17.35 -9.65 32.77
N THR A 216 17.21 -9.40 31.48
CA THR A 216 18.23 -9.67 30.45
C THR A 216 18.13 -8.61 29.35
N LYS A 217 18.95 -8.74 28.32
CA LYS A 217 18.85 -7.92 27.10
C LYS A 217 18.17 -8.69 25.99
N ALA A 218 17.39 -7.99 25.17
CA ALA A 218 16.73 -8.58 24.01
C ALA A 218 17.76 -9.17 23.03
N ILE A 219 17.45 -10.32 22.46
CA ILE A 219 18.33 -10.99 21.50
C ILE A 219 18.27 -10.27 20.16
N TYR A 220 19.43 -9.94 19.62
CA TYR A 220 19.58 -9.42 18.28
C TYR A 220 19.35 -10.52 17.23
N GLN A 221 18.46 -10.28 16.25
CA GLN A 221 18.07 -11.29 15.24
C GLN A 221 18.33 -10.84 13.80
N ARG A 222 18.18 -9.55 13.49
CA ARG A 222 18.36 -9.01 12.13
C ARG A 222 19.23 -7.76 12.18
N SER A 223 19.98 -7.57 11.09
CA SER A 223 20.94 -6.46 10.95
C SER A 223 20.48 -5.31 10.08
N ASP A 224 19.27 -5.39 9.55
CA ASP A 224 18.71 -4.30 8.77
C ASP A 224 18.52 -3.06 9.68
N ILE A 225 18.73 -1.88 9.13
CA ILE A 225 18.49 -0.61 9.84
C ILE A 225 17.13 -0.04 9.47
N CYS A 226 16.75 -0.14 8.19
CA CYS A 226 15.48 0.31 7.66
C CYS A 226 15.02 -0.70 6.61
N VAL A 227 13.75 -1.09 6.67
CA VAL A 227 13.14 -2.03 5.70
C VAL A 227 11.95 -1.41 4.97
N VAL A 228 11.71 -0.11 5.12
CA VAL A 228 10.59 0.62 4.49
C VAL A 228 10.54 0.41 2.97
N PRO A 229 11.66 0.49 2.21
CA PRO A 229 11.59 0.30 0.76
C PRO A 229 11.22 -1.13 0.36
N ALA A 230 11.78 -2.15 1.05
CA ALA A 230 11.41 -3.53 0.79
C ALA A 230 9.95 -3.82 1.16
N VAL A 231 9.43 -3.17 2.21
CA VAL A 231 8.04 -3.33 2.62
C VAL A 231 7.08 -2.62 1.66
N SER A 232 7.49 -1.56 0.96
CA SER A 232 6.61 -0.92 -0.04
C SER A 232 6.26 -1.90 -1.18
N VAL A 233 7.23 -2.70 -1.63
CA VAL A 233 7.02 -3.79 -2.61
C VAL A 233 6.08 -4.87 -2.08
N VAL A 234 6.18 -5.20 -0.79
CA VAL A 234 5.19 -6.10 -0.14
C VAL A 234 3.81 -5.44 -0.13
N GLY A 235 3.74 -4.13 0.07
CA GLY A 235 2.53 -3.32 0.00
C GLY A 235 1.83 -3.43 -1.35
N GLU A 236 2.57 -3.31 -2.45
CA GLU A 236 2.06 -3.53 -3.81
C GLU A 236 1.47 -4.92 -3.96
N ALA A 237 2.20 -5.95 -3.54
CA ALA A 237 1.80 -7.34 -3.72
C ALA A 237 0.50 -7.69 -2.98
N VAL A 238 0.31 -7.17 -1.77
CA VAL A 238 -0.87 -7.46 -0.97
C VAL A 238 -2.07 -6.65 -1.42
N ALA A 239 -1.84 -5.44 -1.93
CA ALA A 239 -2.86 -4.64 -2.58
C ALA A 239 -3.31 -5.30 -3.90
N ALA A 240 -2.37 -5.79 -4.71
CA ALA A 240 -2.65 -6.52 -5.95
C ALA A 240 -3.52 -7.74 -5.70
N TRP A 241 -3.18 -8.53 -4.68
CA TRP A 241 -4.01 -9.66 -4.27
C TRP A 241 -5.45 -9.22 -3.96
N GLU A 242 -5.61 -8.18 -3.14
CA GLU A 242 -6.94 -7.73 -2.72
C GLU A 242 -7.77 -7.14 -3.87
N ILE A 243 -7.12 -6.39 -4.77
CA ILE A 243 -7.76 -5.90 -5.99
C ILE A 243 -8.16 -7.07 -6.89
N ALA A 244 -7.31 -8.07 -7.08
CA ALA A 244 -7.64 -9.25 -7.88
C ALA A 244 -8.84 -10.02 -7.30
N VAL A 245 -8.90 -10.20 -5.97
CA VAL A 245 -10.04 -10.87 -5.32
C VAL A 245 -11.32 -10.07 -5.53
N THR A 246 -11.32 -8.76 -5.25
CA THR A 246 -12.51 -7.91 -5.46
C THR A 246 -12.92 -7.82 -6.94
N PHE A 247 -11.95 -7.89 -7.85
CA PHE A 247 -12.16 -7.91 -9.30
C PHE A 247 -12.89 -9.19 -9.73
N LEU A 248 -12.40 -10.36 -9.30
CA LEU A 248 -13.03 -11.64 -9.59
C LEU A 248 -14.39 -11.80 -8.88
N GLU A 249 -14.58 -11.24 -7.69
CA GLU A 249 -15.90 -11.19 -7.06
C GLU A 249 -16.94 -10.42 -7.88
N LYS A 250 -16.50 -9.37 -8.60
CA LYS A 250 -17.39 -8.52 -9.41
C LYS A 250 -17.62 -9.09 -10.80
N PHE A 251 -16.59 -9.61 -11.45
CA PHE A 251 -16.63 -10.01 -12.86
C PHE A 251 -16.72 -11.53 -13.06
N GLY A 252 -16.48 -12.33 -12.03
CA GLY A 252 -16.55 -13.79 -12.09
C GLY A 252 -15.61 -14.39 -13.14
N GLY A 253 -15.97 -15.56 -13.65
CA GLY A 253 -15.32 -16.24 -14.76
C GLY A 253 -14.27 -17.27 -14.38
N ASP A 254 -14.21 -18.36 -15.13
CA ASP A 254 -13.26 -19.47 -14.95
C ASP A 254 -12.07 -19.41 -15.93
N SER A 255 -12.11 -18.49 -16.90
CA SER A 255 -11.04 -18.25 -17.86
C SER A 255 -10.81 -16.77 -18.12
N LEU A 256 -9.59 -16.39 -18.53
CA LEU A 256 -9.25 -15.00 -18.84
C LEU A 256 -10.17 -14.39 -19.92
N VAL A 257 -10.60 -15.20 -20.90
CA VAL A 257 -11.51 -14.76 -21.96
C VAL A 257 -12.87 -14.37 -21.38
N GLU A 258 -13.43 -15.20 -20.53
CA GLU A 258 -14.73 -14.95 -19.88
C GLU A 258 -14.66 -13.71 -18.97
N ILE A 259 -13.59 -13.56 -18.19
CA ILE A 259 -13.39 -12.37 -17.34
C ILE A 259 -13.35 -11.10 -18.21
N LYS A 260 -12.64 -11.14 -19.35
CA LYS A 260 -12.57 -10.02 -20.29
C LYS A 260 -13.92 -9.66 -20.88
N GLU A 261 -14.71 -10.65 -21.31
CA GLU A 261 -16.06 -10.42 -21.83
C GLU A 261 -16.97 -9.77 -20.78
N ASN A 262 -16.97 -10.27 -19.54
CA ASN A 262 -17.75 -9.69 -18.45
C ASN A 262 -17.33 -8.26 -18.12
N TYR A 263 -16.03 -7.98 -18.15
CA TYR A 263 -15.48 -6.65 -17.94
C TYR A 263 -15.84 -5.67 -19.07
N GLU A 264 -15.72 -6.07 -20.33
CA GLU A 264 -16.11 -5.24 -21.48
C GLU A 264 -17.61 -4.94 -21.46
N ASN A 265 -18.45 -5.95 -21.21
CA ASN A 265 -19.90 -5.77 -21.06
C ASN A 265 -20.23 -4.75 -19.96
N TYR A 266 -19.53 -4.82 -18.83
CA TYR A 266 -19.68 -3.84 -17.75
C TYR A 266 -19.30 -2.42 -18.20
N LYS A 267 -18.18 -2.25 -18.90
CA LYS A 267 -17.76 -0.95 -19.42
C LYS A 267 -18.75 -0.38 -20.44
N GLU A 268 -19.31 -1.22 -21.32
CA GLU A 268 -20.36 -0.79 -22.25
C GLU A 268 -21.63 -0.32 -21.52
N LEU A 269 -22.05 -1.03 -20.46
CA LEU A 269 -23.18 -0.61 -19.64
C LEU A 269 -22.95 0.75 -18.97
N LEU A 270 -21.71 1.02 -18.54
CA LEU A 270 -21.35 2.33 -18.01
C LEU A 270 -21.37 3.42 -19.08
N ARG A 271 -20.86 3.15 -20.29
CA ARG A 271 -20.86 4.10 -21.41
C ARG A 271 -22.26 4.50 -21.90
N LYS A 272 -23.25 3.62 -21.74
CA LYS A 272 -24.65 3.86 -22.13
C LYS A 272 -25.41 4.79 -21.17
N LYS A 273 -24.88 5.10 -20.00
CA LYS A 273 -25.50 5.96 -18.97
C LYS A 273 -24.85 7.35 -18.96
#